data_AF-A0A2A4P8Q4-F1
#
_entry.id   AF-A0A2A4P8Q4-F1
#
_cell.length_a   1.000
_cell.length_b   1.000
_cell.length_c   1.000
_cell.angle_alpha   90.00
_cell.angle_beta   90.00
_cell.angle_gamma   90.00
#
_symmetry.space_group_name_H-M   'P 1'
#
loop_
_entity.id
_entity.type
_entity.pdbx_description
1 polymer ?
#
loop_
_entity_poly.entity_id
_entity_poly.type
_entity_poly.pdbx_seq_one_letter_code
_entity_poly.pdbx_strand_id
1 'polypeptide(L)'
;MSNKSTLMLLVFMTLSSGGFSWMMQRQHSDYESGLSRHKNTYKDIRNMVDDLRDRRKQVILGDAQEFILGYLNEQAGRVHIGQVNAPEKESRKNNYTDHNFVVEFEKGKETMSRQALAGFMFNVESQKRTMRMRTTSLKIRPDTGDRRMSRGVPKGADRDDIWRVDNLAFTRRLPRDK
;
A
#
# COMPACT_ATOMS: atom_id res chain seq x y z
N MET A 1 -62.36 16.76 29.03
CA MET A 1 -61.90 15.42 28.56
C MET A 1 -62.70 14.37 29.33
N SER A 2 -63.24 13.35 28.67
CA SER A 2 -64.10 12.36 29.35
C SER A 2 -63.25 11.27 30.00
N ASN A 3 -63.71 10.70 31.12
CA ASN A 3 -62.97 9.65 31.85
C ASN A 3 -62.59 8.45 30.95
N LYS A 4 -63.36 8.20 29.88
CA LYS A 4 -63.06 7.17 28.88
C LYS A 4 -61.86 7.53 27.99
N SER A 5 -61.68 8.81 27.64
CA SER A 5 -60.50 9.24 26.87
C SER A 5 -59.24 9.20 27.72
N THR A 6 -59.33 9.54 29.02
CA THR A 6 -58.20 9.48 29.95
C THR A 6 -57.75 8.04 30.20
N LEU A 7 -58.71 7.11 30.32
CA LEU A 7 -58.42 5.68 30.51
C LEU A 7 -57.81 5.05 29.26
N MET A 8 -58.31 5.38 28.06
CA MET A 8 -57.67 4.94 26.82
C MET A 8 -56.25 5.49 26.66
N LEU A 9 -56.02 6.76 27.02
CA LEU A 9 -54.69 7.36 26.95
C LEU A 9 -53.69 6.66 27.89
N LEU A 10 -54.13 6.31 29.11
CA LEU A 10 -53.32 5.56 30.07
C LEU A 10 -52.99 4.16 29.59
N VAL A 11 -53.95 3.43 29.01
CA VAL A 11 -53.73 2.10 28.42
C VAL A 11 -52.77 2.18 27.23
N PHE A 12 -52.89 3.22 26.41
CA PHE A 12 -52.00 3.42 25.27
C PHE A 12 -50.56 3.73 25.73
N MET A 13 -50.39 4.54 26.78
CA MET A 13 -49.09 4.85 27.36
C MET A 13 -48.42 3.61 27.98
N THR A 14 -49.15 2.78 28.71
CA THR A 14 -48.58 1.58 29.35
C THR A 14 -48.15 0.55 28.32
N LEU A 15 -48.99 0.28 27.30
CA LEU A 15 -48.65 -0.62 26.19
C LEU A 15 -47.46 -0.10 25.37
N SER A 16 -47.40 1.22 25.12
CA SER A 16 -46.25 1.83 24.43
C SER A 16 -44.96 1.64 25.24
N SER A 17 -45.00 1.87 26.56
CA SER A 17 -43.81 1.74 27.41
C SER A 17 -43.31 0.30 27.55
N GLY A 18 -44.22 -0.67 27.63
CA GLY A 18 -43.89 -2.09 27.73
C GLY A 18 -43.31 -2.63 26.41
N GLY A 19 -43.91 -2.25 25.28
CA GLY A 19 -43.40 -2.61 23.95
C GLY A 19 -42.03 -1.99 23.65
N PHE A 20 -41.83 -0.73 24.02
CA PHE A 20 -40.54 -0.04 23.83
C PHE A 20 -39.44 -0.63 24.73
N SER A 21 -39.75 -0.96 25.99
CA SER A 21 -38.79 -1.59 26.90
C SER A 21 -38.37 -2.97 26.43
N TRP A 22 -39.32 -3.79 25.95
CA TRP A 22 -39.02 -5.12 25.41
C TRP A 22 -38.17 -5.06 24.13
N MET A 23 -38.48 -4.13 23.22
CA MET A 23 -37.69 -3.92 22.00
C MET A 23 -36.27 -3.42 22.30
N MET A 24 -36.13 -2.48 23.23
CA MET A 24 -34.82 -1.98 23.69
C MET A 24 -34.00 -3.09 24.35
N GLN A 25 -34.62 -3.92 25.18
CA GLN A 25 -33.94 -5.03 25.84
C GLN A 25 -33.44 -6.09 24.85
N ARG A 26 -34.21 -6.36 23.78
CA ARG A 26 -33.80 -7.27 22.70
C ARG A 26 -32.65 -6.71 21.86
N GLN A 27 -32.71 -5.42 21.50
CA GLN A 27 -31.58 -4.77 20.82
C GLN A 27 -30.32 -4.75 21.71
N HIS A 28 -30.49 -4.49 23.00
CA HIS A 28 -29.36 -4.49 23.94
C HIS A 28 -28.75 -5.89 24.10
N SER A 29 -29.57 -6.93 24.18
CA SER A 29 -29.08 -8.32 24.25
C SER A 29 -28.40 -8.76 22.96
N ASP A 30 -28.88 -8.29 21.80
CA ASP A 30 -28.25 -8.56 20.50
C ASP A 30 -26.90 -7.84 20.38
N TYR A 31 -26.80 -6.62 20.93
CA TYR A 31 -25.53 -5.89 21.03
C TYR A 31 -24.54 -6.54 22.00
N GLU A 32 -24.96 -6.92 23.19
CA GLU A 32 -24.10 -7.59 24.19
C GLU A 32 -23.69 -9.00 23.73
N SER A 33 -24.59 -9.74 23.08
CA SER A 33 -24.27 -11.04 22.49
C SER A 33 -23.34 -10.91 21.29
N GLY A 34 -23.48 -9.87 20.45
CA GLY A 34 -22.54 -9.56 19.37
C GLY A 34 -21.15 -9.16 19.89
N LEU A 35 -21.09 -8.32 20.92
CA LEU A 35 -19.83 -7.85 21.52
C LEU A 35 -19.07 -8.98 22.23
N SER A 36 -19.80 -9.85 22.94
CA SER A 36 -19.21 -11.02 23.61
C SER A 36 -18.79 -12.11 22.61
N ARG A 37 -19.58 -12.35 21.57
CA ARG A 37 -19.28 -13.34 20.51
C ARG A 37 -18.08 -12.95 19.64
N HIS A 38 -17.83 -11.66 19.45
CA HIS A 38 -16.71 -11.16 18.63
C HIS A 38 -15.60 -10.49 19.44
N LYS A 39 -15.58 -10.67 20.77
CA LYS A 39 -14.59 -10.07 21.67
C LYS A 39 -13.14 -10.33 21.23
N ASN A 40 -12.84 -11.55 20.77
CA ASN A 40 -11.52 -11.91 20.26
C ASN A 40 -11.20 -11.20 18.94
N THR A 41 -12.17 -11.12 18.02
CA THR A 41 -12.02 -10.40 16.74
C THR A 41 -11.73 -8.91 16.97
N TYR A 42 -12.41 -8.26 17.92
CA TYR A 42 -12.13 -6.87 18.27
C TYR A 42 -10.75 -6.70 18.92
N LYS A 43 -10.32 -7.65 19.76
CA LYS A 43 -8.98 -7.66 20.34
C LYS A 43 -7.90 -7.80 19.26
N ASP A 44 -8.13 -8.67 18.28
CA ASP A 44 -7.22 -8.89 17.15
C ASP A 44 -7.13 -7.65 16.26
N ILE A 45 -8.26 -7.02 15.93
CA ILE A 45 -8.28 -5.76 15.17
C ILE A 45 -7.50 -4.68 15.94
N ARG A 46 -7.72 -4.55 17.25
CA ARG A 46 -6.99 -3.57 18.07
C ARG A 46 -5.49 -3.84 18.08
N ASN A 47 -5.09 -5.08 18.35
CA ASN A 47 -3.67 -5.47 18.32
C ASN A 47 -3.03 -5.19 16.96
N MET A 48 -3.77 -5.44 15.87
CA MET A 48 -3.32 -5.17 14.51
C MET A 48 -3.19 -3.66 14.25
N VAL A 49 -4.11 -2.84 14.75
CA VAL A 49 -4.04 -1.38 14.63
C VAL A 49 -2.88 -0.82 15.45
N ASP A 50 -2.66 -1.31 16.67
CA ASP A 50 -1.55 -0.89 17.53
C ASP A 50 -0.20 -1.30 16.93
N ASP A 51 -0.07 -2.53 16.42
CA ASP A 51 1.11 -2.99 15.67
C ASP A 51 1.35 -2.14 14.42
N LEU A 52 0.31 -1.81 13.64
CA LEU A 52 0.43 -0.92 12.49
C LEU A 52 0.83 0.52 12.89
N ARG A 53 0.34 1.00 14.03
CA ARG A 53 0.66 2.32 14.57
C ARG A 53 2.11 2.39 15.03
N ASP A 54 2.59 1.39 15.76
CA ASP A 54 3.97 1.33 16.24
C ASP A 54 4.95 1.10 15.09
N ARG A 55 4.56 0.30 14.08
CA ARG A 55 5.29 0.24 12.81
C ARG A 55 5.37 1.59 12.13
N ARG A 56 4.28 2.38 12.12
CA ARG A 56 4.28 3.73 11.55
C ARG A 56 5.17 4.70 12.33
N LYS A 57 5.31 4.56 13.65
CA LYS A 57 6.26 5.35 14.46
C LYS A 57 7.73 4.97 14.18
N GLN A 58 7.98 3.71 13.83
CA GLN A 58 9.32 3.22 13.45
C GLN A 58 9.65 3.43 11.97
N VAL A 59 8.70 3.87 11.14
CA VAL A 59 9.00 4.39 9.81
C VAL A 59 9.75 5.70 10.03
N ILE A 60 11.05 5.65 9.85
CA ILE A 60 11.92 6.83 9.82
C ILE A 60 11.29 7.82 8.82
N LEU A 61 10.71 8.88 9.37
CA LEU A 61 10.06 10.00 8.67
C LEU A 61 11.09 11.05 8.21
N GLY A 62 12.38 10.76 8.28
CA GLY A 62 13.46 11.70 7.92
C GLY A 62 14.05 11.46 6.52
N ASP A 63 13.68 12.32 5.57
CA ASP A 63 14.51 13.19 4.70
C ASP A 63 15.79 12.75 4.00
N ALA A 64 16.35 11.55 4.17
CA ALA A 64 17.53 11.21 3.37
C ALA A 64 17.08 10.58 2.05
N GLN A 65 16.80 11.39 1.02
CA GLN A 65 16.81 10.94 -0.37
C GLN A 65 18.05 10.08 -0.64
N GLU A 66 19.18 10.42 -0.02
CA GLU A 66 20.42 9.63 0.02
C GLU A 66 20.26 8.21 0.58
N PHE A 67 19.43 8.01 1.61
CA PHE A 67 19.15 6.67 2.14
C PHE A 67 18.35 5.83 1.15
N ILE A 68 17.33 6.43 0.52
CA ILE A 68 16.51 5.75 -0.48
C ILE A 68 17.37 5.41 -1.71
N LEU A 69 18.21 6.35 -2.15
CA LEU A 69 19.18 6.14 -3.20
C LEU A 69 20.19 5.05 -2.85
N GLY A 70 20.71 5.04 -1.62
CA GLY A 70 21.60 3.99 -1.12
C GLY A 70 20.93 2.62 -1.12
N TYR A 71 19.67 2.54 -0.71
CA TYR A 71 18.89 1.30 -0.77
C TYR A 71 18.64 0.83 -2.20
N LEU A 72 18.27 1.72 -3.12
CA LEU A 72 18.09 1.39 -4.53
C LEU A 72 19.40 0.89 -5.15
N ASN A 73 20.53 1.54 -4.84
CA ASN A 73 21.85 1.09 -5.29
C ASN A 73 22.26 -0.26 -4.70
N GLU A 74 21.94 -0.53 -3.43
CA GLU A 74 22.16 -1.84 -2.80
C GLU A 74 21.39 -2.94 -3.54
N GLN A 75 20.11 -2.69 -3.88
CA GLN A 75 19.31 -3.67 -4.62
C GLN A 75 19.77 -3.82 -6.07
N ALA A 76 20.19 -2.73 -6.72
CA ALA A 76 20.74 -2.80 -8.07
C ALA A 76 22.05 -3.60 -8.11
N GLY A 77 22.90 -3.47 -7.08
CA GLY A 77 24.13 -4.25 -6.91
C GLY A 77 23.88 -5.75 -6.77
N ARG A 78 22.84 -6.16 -6.04
CA ARG A 78 22.46 -7.58 -5.87
C ARG A 78 22.01 -8.26 -7.15
N VAL A 79 21.59 -7.47 -8.13
CA VAL A 79 21.04 -7.96 -9.40
C VAL A 79 21.92 -7.53 -10.60
N HIS A 80 23.12 -7.00 -10.31
CA HIS A 80 24.13 -6.62 -11.29
C HIS A 80 23.69 -5.57 -12.34
N ILE A 81 22.75 -4.69 -12.00
CA ILE A 81 22.21 -3.67 -12.93
C ILE A 81 23.08 -2.39 -12.98
N GLY A 82 24.08 -2.26 -12.11
CA GLY A 82 24.96 -1.09 -12.02
C GLY A 82 24.41 -0.01 -11.08
N GLN A 83 24.99 1.19 -11.12
CA GLN A 83 24.53 2.29 -10.29
C GLN A 83 23.26 2.91 -10.85
N VAL A 84 22.38 3.31 -9.93
CA VAL A 84 21.08 3.89 -10.19
C VAL A 84 21.03 5.27 -9.54
N ASN A 85 20.61 6.26 -10.31
CA ASN A 85 20.17 7.53 -9.80
C ASN A 85 18.64 7.55 -9.68
N ALA A 86 18.11 8.25 -8.68
CA ALA A 86 16.67 8.29 -8.44
C ALA A 86 16.25 9.67 -7.91
N PRO A 87 16.17 10.70 -8.77
CA PRO A 87 15.63 12.00 -8.38
C PRO A 87 14.20 11.84 -7.85
N GLU A 88 13.96 12.47 -6.71
CA GLU A 88 12.66 12.48 -6.04
C GLU A 88 11.78 13.62 -6.57
N LYS A 89 10.51 13.31 -6.82
CA LYS A 89 9.47 14.28 -7.14
C LYS A 89 8.31 14.10 -6.19
N GLU A 90 8.04 15.10 -5.37
CA GLU A 90 6.89 15.12 -4.49
C GLU A 90 5.62 15.55 -5.21
N SER A 91 4.51 14.87 -4.91
CA SER A 91 3.17 15.23 -5.33
C SER A 91 2.25 15.23 -4.10
N ARG A 92 1.74 16.41 -3.75
CA ARG A 92 0.87 16.58 -2.58
C ARG A 92 -0.59 16.42 -2.98
N LYS A 93 -1.32 15.53 -2.31
CA LYS A 93 -2.78 15.43 -2.39
C LYS A 93 -3.42 15.64 -1.03
N ASN A 94 -4.74 15.81 -0.99
CA ASN A 94 -5.46 16.25 0.21
C ASN A 94 -5.19 15.40 1.46
N ASN A 95 -4.98 14.08 1.31
CA ASN A 95 -4.83 13.14 2.44
C ASN A 95 -3.45 12.46 2.53
N TYR A 96 -2.56 12.67 1.56
CA TYR A 96 -1.27 11.97 1.46
C TYR A 96 -0.27 12.74 0.59
N THR A 97 1.01 12.49 0.83
CA THR A 97 2.12 12.92 -0.03
C THR A 97 2.65 11.70 -0.77
N ASP A 98 2.64 11.76 -2.11
CA ASP A 98 3.27 10.76 -2.97
C ASP A 98 4.69 11.24 -3.29
N HIS A 99 5.68 10.43 -2.96
CA HIS A 99 7.09 10.64 -3.29
C HIS A 99 7.44 9.72 -4.46
N ASN A 100 7.68 10.29 -5.63
CA ASN A 100 7.95 9.55 -6.86
C ASN A 100 9.45 9.57 -7.15
N PHE A 101 10.05 8.38 -7.22
CA PHE A 101 11.45 8.15 -7.54
C PHE A 101 11.54 7.63 -8.97
N VAL A 102 12.02 8.47 -9.89
CA VAL A 102 12.25 8.06 -11.29
C VAL A 102 13.66 7.51 -11.38
N VAL A 103 13.78 6.22 -11.66
CA VAL A 103 15.05 5.50 -11.74
C VAL A 103 15.72 5.80 -13.07
N GLU A 104 16.89 6.41 -12.99
CA GLU A 104 17.80 6.68 -14.09
C GLU A 104 19.01 5.74 -13.96
N PHE A 105 19.21 4.88 -14.96
CA PHE A 105 20.37 4.00 -15.00
C PHE A 105 21.59 4.73 -15.57
N GLU A 106 22.78 4.34 -15.12
CA GLU A 106 24.05 4.89 -15.63
C GLU A 106 24.14 4.76 -17.15
N LYS A 107 24.51 5.86 -17.84
CA LYS A 107 24.62 5.90 -19.31
C LYS A 107 25.58 4.81 -19.79
N GLY A 108 25.08 3.90 -20.62
CA GLY A 108 25.84 2.77 -21.16
C GLY A 108 25.52 1.40 -20.55
N LYS A 109 24.72 1.33 -19.48
CA LYS A 109 24.17 0.09 -18.88
C LYS A 109 22.65 0.04 -18.90
N GLU A 110 22.04 0.72 -19.86
CA GLU A 110 20.57 0.85 -19.97
C GLU A 110 19.90 -0.46 -20.41
N THR A 111 20.67 -1.44 -20.86
CA THR A 111 20.22 -2.76 -21.29
C THR A 111 20.43 -3.79 -20.19
N MET A 112 19.38 -4.55 -19.87
CA MET A 112 19.42 -5.59 -18.84
C MET A 112 18.59 -6.82 -19.25
N SER A 113 18.83 -7.96 -18.60
CA SER A 113 17.95 -9.13 -18.71
C SER A 113 16.61 -8.88 -18.04
N ARG A 114 15.59 -9.62 -18.48
CA ARG A 114 14.26 -9.53 -17.86
C ARG A 114 14.29 -10.04 -16.43
N GLN A 115 15.05 -11.10 -16.17
CA GLN A 115 15.25 -11.63 -14.82
C GLN A 115 15.90 -10.60 -13.90
N ALA A 116 16.91 -9.87 -14.38
CA ALA A 116 17.56 -8.85 -13.58
C ALA A 116 16.58 -7.72 -13.21
N LEU A 117 15.85 -7.17 -14.18
CA LEU A 117 14.85 -6.14 -13.93
C LEU A 117 13.75 -6.61 -12.96
N ALA A 118 13.24 -7.83 -13.16
CA ALA A 118 12.22 -8.41 -12.28
C ALA A 118 12.74 -8.61 -10.86
N GLY A 119 13.96 -9.11 -10.70
CA GLY A 119 14.62 -9.27 -9.41
C GLY A 119 14.83 -7.94 -8.70
N PHE A 120 15.25 -6.91 -9.42
CA PHE A 120 15.42 -5.57 -8.87
C PHE A 120 14.09 -4.99 -8.36
N MET A 121 13.04 -4.98 -9.19
CA MET A 121 11.73 -4.50 -8.77
C MET A 121 11.20 -5.29 -7.57
N PHE A 122 11.33 -6.62 -7.60
CA PHE A 122 10.89 -7.47 -6.50
C PHE A 122 11.65 -7.17 -5.20
N ASN A 123 12.97 -7.01 -5.25
CA ASN A 123 13.79 -6.72 -4.08
C ASN A 123 13.45 -5.34 -3.48
N VAL A 124 13.22 -4.34 -4.34
CA VAL A 124 12.82 -2.99 -3.92
C VAL A 124 11.45 -2.99 -3.25
N GLU A 125 10.49 -3.78 -3.75
CA GLU A 125 9.14 -3.86 -3.18
C GLU A 125 9.04 -4.75 -1.93
N SER A 126 9.84 -5.83 -1.86
CA SER A 126 9.65 -6.89 -0.86
C SER A 126 10.44 -6.68 0.43
N GLN A 127 11.61 -6.03 0.37
CA GLN A 127 12.66 -6.33 1.35
C GLN A 127 12.68 -5.39 2.55
N LYS A 128 12.22 -4.14 2.43
CA LYS A 128 12.06 -3.21 3.56
C LYS A 128 10.60 -2.84 3.78
N ARG A 129 9.95 -3.50 4.75
CA ARG A 129 8.58 -3.18 5.18
C ARG A 129 8.40 -1.72 5.65
N THR A 130 9.49 -1.08 6.09
CA THR A 130 9.52 0.34 6.50
C THR A 130 9.57 1.32 5.31
N MET A 131 9.96 0.86 4.12
CA MET A 131 10.04 1.64 2.89
C MET A 131 9.15 1.01 1.82
N ARG A 132 7.85 0.98 2.10
CA ARG A 132 6.85 0.51 1.13
C ARG A 132 6.84 1.43 -0.09
N MET A 133 7.63 1.04 -1.08
CA MET A 133 7.64 1.59 -2.43
C MET A 133 6.86 0.65 -3.33
N ARG A 134 6.15 1.23 -4.30
CA ARG A 134 5.41 0.48 -5.31
C ARG A 134 5.86 0.90 -6.69
N THR A 135 6.06 -0.07 -7.58
CA THR A 135 6.27 0.20 -9.00
C THR A 135 4.99 0.80 -9.58
N THR A 136 5.11 2.01 -10.14
CA THR A 136 3.96 2.77 -10.67
C THR A 136 4.07 3.05 -12.15
N SER A 137 5.30 3.06 -12.69
CA SER A 137 5.54 3.12 -14.12
C SER A 137 6.66 2.17 -14.48
N LEU A 138 6.44 1.38 -15.52
CA LEU A 138 7.47 0.57 -16.16
C LEU A 138 7.26 0.67 -17.67
N LYS A 139 8.26 1.17 -18.37
CA LYS A 139 8.32 1.17 -19.83
C LYS A 139 9.64 0.55 -20.25
N ILE A 140 9.54 -0.57 -20.94
CA ILE A 140 10.68 -1.30 -21.49
C ILE A 140 10.52 -1.43 -23.00
N ARG A 141 11.64 -1.41 -23.71
CA ARG A 141 11.71 -1.67 -25.14
C ARG A 141 12.84 -2.66 -25.42
N PRO A 142 12.70 -3.50 -26.45
CA PRO A 142 13.82 -4.30 -26.92
C PRO A 142 14.93 -3.37 -27.43
N ASP A 143 16.18 -3.67 -27.12
CA ASP A 143 17.32 -2.90 -27.63
C ASP A 143 17.67 -3.29 -29.06
N THR A 144 17.00 -2.67 -30.04
CA THR A 144 17.19 -2.98 -31.46
C THR A 144 18.47 -2.39 -32.07
N GLY A 145 19.40 -1.89 -31.26
CA GLY A 145 20.55 -1.09 -31.68
C GLY A 145 21.62 -1.85 -32.47
N ASP A 146 21.61 -3.19 -32.43
CA ASP A 146 22.65 -4.00 -33.07
C ASP A 146 22.08 -4.90 -34.16
N ARG A 147 22.74 -4.98 -35.32
CA ARG A 147 22.39 -5.88 -36.45
C ARG A 147 22.29 -7.35 -36.01
N ARG A 148 22.81 -7.69 -34.82
CA ARG A 148 22.68 -8.98 -34.15
C ARG A 148 21.26 -9.32 -33.69
N MET A 149 20.42 -8.35 -33.34
CA MET A 149 18.99 -8.60 -33.00
C MET A 149 18.13 -8.94 -34.22
N SER A 150 18.56 -8.57 -35.43
CA SER A 150 17.88 -8.93 -36.69
C SER A 150 17.91 -10.43 -36.97
N ARG A 151 18.88 -11.16 -36.41
CA ARG A 151 18.88 -12.63 -36.40
C ARG A 151 18.05 -13.06 -35.19
N GLY A 152 16.74 -13.22 -35.41
CA GLY A 152 15.73 -13.44 -34.39
C GLY A 152 16.24 -14.19 -33.16
N VAL A 153 16.17 -13.53 -32.01
CA VAL A 153 16.47 -14.14 -30.71
C VAL A 153 15.57 -15.37 -30.55
N PRO A 154 16.10 -16.55 -30.20
CA PRO A 154 15.29 -17.73 -29.94
C PRO A 154 14.22 -17.41 -28.89
N LYS A 155 12.96 -17.72 -29.19
CA LYS A 155 11.86 -17.50 -28.25
C LYS A 155 12.18 -18.20 -26.92
N GLY A 156 12.24 -17.44 -25.83
CA GLY A 156 12.50 -17.95 -24.48
C GLY A 156 13.94 -17.79 -23.96
N ALA A 157 14.90 -17.34 -24.78
CA ALA A 157 16.24 -17.02 -24.29
C ALA A 157 16.25 -15.64 -23.60
N ASP A 158 16.63 -15.59 -22.33
CA ASP A 158 16.94 -14.32 -21.63
C ASP A 158 18.44 -14.02 -21.86
N ARG A 159 18.75 -12.85 -22.41
CA ARG A 159 20.12 -12.34 -22.49
C ARG A 159 20.19 -11.05 -21.68
N ASP A 160 21.37 -10.76 -21.18
CA ASP A 160 21.62 -9.63 -20.29
C ASP A 160 21.51 -8.26 -20.99
N ASP A 161 21.39 -8.22 -22.31
CA ASP A 161 21.37 -7.00 -23.12
C ASP A 161 20.07 -6.78 -23.91
N ILE A 162 19.01 -7.55 -23.64
CA ILE A 162 17.81 -7.53 -24.50
C ILE A 162 16.93 -6.30 -24.27
N TRP A 163 16.76 -5.88 -23.02
CA TRP A 163 15.73 -4.90 -22.67
C TRP A 163 16.33 -3.58 -22.23
N ARG A 164 15.98 -2.52 -22.94
CA ARG A 164 16.20 -1.15 -22.51
C ARG A 164 15.05 -0.67 -21.63
N VAL A 165 15.38 -0.11 -20.48
CA VAL A 165 14.39 0.52 -19.59
C VAL A 165 14.31 2.01 -19.91
N ASP A 166 13.18 2.45 -20.46
CA ASP A 166 12.96 3.86 -20.80
C ASP A 166 12.47 4.68 -19.60
N ASN A 167 11.68 4.04 -18.75
CA ASN A 167 11.09 4.67 -17.58
C ASN A 167 10.78 3.60 -16.54
N LEU A 168 11.32 3.79 -15.34
CA LEU A 168 10.96 3.01 -14.16
C LEU A 168 10.73 3.99 -13.02
N ALA A 169 9.54 3.95 -12.43
CA ALA A 169 9.19 4.85 -11.35
C ALA A 169 8.61 4.10 -10.15
N PHE A 170 9.20 4.35 -8.99
CA PHE A 170 8.69 3.88 -7.70
C PHE A 170 7.97 5.02 -6.99
N THR A 171 6.80 4.73 -6.44
CA THR A 171 6.06 5.70 -5.60
C THR A 171 6.02 5.20 -4.17
N ARG A 172 6.39 6.08 -3.23
CA ARG A 172 6.16 5.91 -1.80
C ARG A 172 5.04 6.85 -1.37
N ARG A 173 4.00 6.31 -0.76
CA ARG A 173 2.90 7.12 -0.21
C ARG A 173 3.07 7.29 1.28
N LEU A 174 3.13 8.53 1.72
CA LEU A 174 3.16 8.90 3.14
C LEU A 174 1.86 9.61 3.53
N PRO A 175 1.31 9.34 4.73
CA PRO A 175 0.23 10.16 5.25
C PRO A 175 0.75 11.59 5.43
N ARG A 176 -0.09 12.57 5.14
CA ARG A 176 0.25 13.95 5.43
C ARG A 176 0.17 14.16 6.94
N ASP A 177 1.24 14.66 7.54
CA ASP A 177 1.18 15.14 8.92
C ASP A 177 0.15 16.29 8.97
N LYS A 178 -0.85 16.12 9.83
CA LYS A 178 -1.90 17.12 10.07
C LYS A 178 -1.35 18.25 10.94
#